data_AF-I7J6N6-F1
#
_entry.id   AF-I7J6N6-F1
#
_cell.length_a   1.000
_cell.length_b   1.000
_cell.length_c   1.000
_cell.angle_alpha   90.00
_cell.angle_beta   90.00
_cell.angle_gamma   90.00
#
_symmetry.space_group_name_H-M   'P 1'
#
loop_
_entity.id
_entity.type
_entity.pdbx_description
1 polymer ?
#
loop_
_entity_poly.entity_id
_entity_poly.type
_entity_poly.pdbx_seq_one_letter_code
_entity_poly.pdbx_strand_id
1 'polypeptide(L)'
;MDKSCATDVREKLLALDTKRAQIEQEILDLNNKLNSAEMGFVGLKQPLVDKEGFPLSDIDICTVANARHKLICLGNDLKQLMAEVEQRLIDYHKSCSK
;
A
#
# COMPACT_ATOMS: atom_id res chain seq x y z
N MET A 1 11.98 -30.54 -20.05
CA MET A 1 12.35 -29.12 -20.23
C MET A 1 11.87 -28.28 -19.03
N ASP A 2 11.85 -28.86 -17.83
CA ASP A 2 10.90 -28.43 -16.79
C ASP A 2 11.51 -27.61 -15.65
N LYS A 3 12.83 -27.66 -15.44
CA LYS A 3 13.47 -26.93 -14.33
C LYS A 3 13.52 -25.41 -14.53
N SER A 4 13.63 -24.93 -15.78
CA SER A 4 13.77 -23.50 -16.09
C SER A 4 12.50 -22.70 -15.80
N CYS A 5 11.32 -23.29 -16.02
CA CYS A 5 10.03 -22.63 -15.82
C CYS A 5 9.70 -22.43 -14.33
N ALA A 6 10.01 -23.43 -13.50
CA ALA A 6 9.76 -23.37 -12.05
C ALA A 6 10.66 -22.33 -11.33
N THR A 7 11.91 -22.18 -11.76
CA THR A 7 12.80 -21.14 -11.23
C THR A 7 12.34 -19.73 -11.59
N ASP A 8 11.86 -19.50 -12.82
CA ASP A 8 11.38 -18.17 -13.27
C ASP A 8 10.15 -17.69 -12.49
N VAL A 9 9.19 -18.59 -12.22
CA VAL A 9 8.00 -18.26 -11.41
C VAL A 9 8.38 -17.93 -9.97
N ARG A 10 9.32 -18.68 -9.39
CA ARG A 10 9.83 -18.42 -8.04
C ARG A 10 10.51 -17.06 -7.93
N GLU A 11 11.35 -16.70 -8.89
CA GLU A 11 12.02 -15.38 -8.92
C GLU A 11 11.01 -14.24 -9.03
N LYS A 12 9.98 -14.39 -9.87
CA LYS A 12 8.89 -13.41 -10.00
C LYS A 12 8.10 -13.26 -8.70
N LEU A 13 7.78 -14.36 -8.00
CA LEU A 13 7.10 -14.31 -6.71
C LEU A 13 7.95 -13.60 -5.63
N LEU A 14 9.26 -13.86 -5.60
CA LEU A 14 10.18 -13.16 -4.69
C LEU A 14 10.27 -11.66 -4.99
N ALA A 15 10.26 -11.28 -6.27
CA ALA A 15 10.21 -9.87 -6.67
C ALA A 15 8.90 -9.20 -6.25
N LEU A 16 7.76 -9.88 -6.42
CA LEU A 16 6.46 -9.40 -5.96
C LEU A 16 6.39 -9.25 -4.43
N ASP A 17 6.99 -10.17 -3.68
CA ASP A 17 7.06 -10.08 -2.21
C ASP A 17 7.94 -8.92 -1.74
N THR A 18 9.06 -8.68 -2.43
CA THR A 18 9.91 -7.52 -2.15
C THR A 18 9.13 -6.21 -2.39
N LYS A 19 8.39 -6.13 -3.50
CA LYS A 19 7.54 -4.98 -3.81
C LYS A 19 6.41 -4.81 -2.77
N ARG A 20 5.80 -5.90 -2.33
CA ARG A 20 4.79 -5.92 -1.27
C ARG A 20 5.34 -5.30 0.01
N ALA A 21 6.51 -5.78 0.47
CA ALA A 21 7.16 -5.27 1.67
C ALA A 21 7.50 -3.77 1.57
N GLN A 22 7.93 -3.29 0.41
CA GLN A 22 8.20 -1.87 0.18
C GLN A 22 6.93 -1.01 0.33
N ILE A 23 5.83 -1.45 -0.28
CA ILE A 23 4.54 -0.75 -0.18
C ILE A 23 4.02 -0.76 1.26
N GLU A 24 4.14 -1.90 1.97
CA GLU A 24 3.73 -2.02 3.37
C GLU A 24 4.54 -1.10 4.30
N GLN A 25 5.85 -0.99 4.09
CA GLN A 25 6.70 -0.04 4.81
C GLN A 25 6.29 1.40 4.53
N GLU A 26 6.05 1.75 3.27
CA GLU A 26 5.63 3.12 2.92
C GLU A 26 4.25 3.47 3.51
N ILE A 27 3.31 2.52 3.55
CA ILE A 27 2.03 2.69 4.24
C ILE A 27 2.23 2.91 5.74
N LEU A 28 3.14 2.16 6.37
CA LEU A 28 3.45 2.30 7.79
C LEU A 28 4.06 3.68 8.09
N ASP A 29 5.03 4.11 7.28
CA ASP A 29 5.67 5.43 7.40
C ASP A 29 4.66 6.58 7.24
N LEU A 30 3.77 6.49 6.24
CA LEU A 30 2.71 7.48 6.03
C LEU A 30 1.70 7.50 7.18
N ASN A 31 1.33 6.33 7.72
CA ASN A 31 0.48 6.28 8.90
C ASN A 31 1.15 6.93 10.12
N ASN A 32 2.42 6.62 10.38
CA ASN A 32 3.17 7.22 11.47
C ASN A 32 3.26 8.73 11.31
N LYS A 33 3.52 9.21 10.08
CA LYS A 33 3.54 10.64 9.76
C LYS A 33 2.20 11.31 9.99
N LEU A 34 1.09 10.70 9.59
CA LEU A 34 -0.26 11.24 9.81
C LEU A 34 -0.67 11.28 11.30
N ASN A 35 -0.05 10.44 12.13
CA ASN A 35 -0.25 10.40 13.58
C ASN A 35 0.87 11.12 14.35
N SER A 36 1.71 11.92 13.67
CA SER A 36 2.74 12.70 14.34
C SER A 36 2.20 14.06 14.81
N ALA A 37 2.93 14.67 15.74
CA ALA A 37 2.63 16.03 16.21
C ALA A 37 2.72 17.06 15.07
N GLU A 38 3.59 16.85 14.08
CA GLU A 38 3.75 17.73 12.92
C GLU A 38 2.47 17.82 12.07
N MET A 39 1.64 16.77 12.07
CA MET A 39 0.37 16.71 11.34
C MET A 39 -0.85 16.92 12.25
N GLY A 40 -0.65 17.33 13.51
CA GLY A 40 -1.73 17.61 14.46
C GLY A 40 -2.54 16.38 14.87
N PHE A 41 -1.96 15.17 14.79
CA PHE A 41 -2.63 13.91 15.17
C PHE A 41 -3.98 13.66 14.49
N VAL A 42 -4.22 14.24 13.31
CA VAL A 42 -5.46 14.07 12.55
C VAL A 42 -5.70 12.64 12.04
N GLY A 43 -4.63 11.86 11.89
CA GLY A 43 -4.72 10.50 11.35
C GLY A 43 -5.46 10.46 10.00
N LEU A 44 -6.20 9.37 9.75
CA LEU A 44 -6.90 9.15 8.48
C LEU A 44 -8.34 9.69 8.43
N LYS A 45 -9.02 9.78 9.58
CA LYS A 45 -10.49 10.00 9.63
C LYS A 45 -10.91 11.32 10.25
N GLN A 46 -10.02 12.05 10.92
CA GLN A 46 -10.42 13.31 11.55
C GLN A 46 -10.78 14.36 10.49
N PRO A 47 -11.79 15.21 10.76
CA PRO A 47 -12.13 16.32 9.88
C PRO A 47 -10.94 17.29 9.78
N LEU A 48 -10.75 17.84 8.57
CA LEU A 48 -9.72 18.86 8.30
C LEU A 48 -10.29 20.29 8.40
N VAL A 49 -11.56 20.38 8.76
CA VAL A 49 -12.31 21.62 8.92
C VAL A 49 -12.88 21.69 10.34
N ASP A 50 -13.10 22.91 10.81
CA ASP A 50 -13.78 23.16 12.07
C ASP A 50 -15.30 22.92 11.97
N LYS A 51 -16.03 23.27 13.04
CA LYS A 51 -17.49 23.11 13.12
C LYS A 51 -18.26 24.07 12.21
N GLU A 52 -17.63 25.17 11.79
CA GLU A 52 -18.21 26.20 10.94
C GLU A 52 -17.90 25.94 9.45
N GLY A 53 -17.00 24.98 9.17
CA GLY A 53 -16.62 24.56 7.83
C GLY A 53 -15.35 25.23 7.31
N PHE A 54 -14.59 25.91 8.16
CA PHE A 54 -13.35 26.57 7.78
C PHE A 54 -12.13 25.65 7.95
N PRO A 55 -11.10 25.82 7.11
CA PRO A 55 -9.79 25.20 7.27
C PRO A 55 -9.22 25.35 8.69
N LEU A 56 -8.77 24.25 9.30
CA LEU A 56 -8.04 24.31 10.56
C LEU A 56 -6.70 25.05 10.37
N SER A 57 -6.49 26.14 11.11
CA SER A 57 -5.30 26.98 11.00
C SER A 57 -4.02 26.33 11.54
N ASP A 58 -4.17 25.36 12.45
CA ASP A 58 -3.04 24.72 13.14
C ASP A 58 -2.40 23.57 12.36
N ILE A 59 -2.96 23.19 11.20
CA ILE A 59 -2.47 22.07 10.40
C ILE A 59 -2.33 22.45 8.92
N ASP A 60 -1.32 21.87 8.26
CA ASP A 60 -1.22 21.94 6.81
C ASP A 60 -2.16 20.90 6.16
N ILE A 61 -3.37 21.34 5.86
CA ILE A 61 -4.43 20.54 5.24
C ILE A 61 -3.99 19.96 3.89
N CYS A 62 -3.20 20.70 3.11
CA CYS A 62 -2.76 20.24 1.79
C CYS A 62 -1.84 19.03 1.94
N THR A 63 -0.87 19.12 2.86
CA THR A 63 0.04 18.01 3.14
C THR A 63 -0.69 16.80 3.72
N VAL A 64 -1.61 17.00 4.66
CA VAL A 64 -2.42 15.92 5.23
C VAL A 64 -3.31 15.27 4.17
N ALA A 65 -3.99 16.05 3.34
CA ALA A 65 -4.86 15.55 2.28
C ALA A 65 -4.08 14.71 1.26
N ASN A 66 -2.90 15.18 0.84
CA ASN A 66 -2.01 14.45 -0.06
C ASN A 66 -1.50 13.14 0.57
N ALA A 67 -1.11 13.17 1.84
CA ALA A 67 -0.67 11.97 2.54
C ALA A 67 -1.79 10.93 2.69
N ARG A 68 -3.03 11.37 3.02
CA ARG A 68 -4.21 10.51 3.05
C ARG A 68 -4.51 9.90 1.68
N HIS A 69 -4.49 10.71 0.63
CA HIS A 69 -4.71 10.26 -0.73
C HIS A 69 -3.68 9.19 -1.14
N LYS A 70 -2.39 9.48 -0.92
CA LYS A 70 -1.30 8.56 -1.22
C LYS A 70 -1.45 7.22 -0.49
N LEU A 71 -1.82 7.24 0.78
CA LEU A 71 -2.05 6.03 1.56
C LEU A 71 -3.21 5.20 1.01
N ILE A 72 -4.31 5.84 0.60
CA ILE A 72 -5.44 5.15 -0.05
C ILE A 72 -5.01 4.50 -1.37
N CYS A 73 -4.25 5.22 -2.20
CA CYS A 73 -3.70 4.68 -3.45
C CYS A 73 -2.80 3.47 -3.19
N LEU A 74 -1.84 3.58 -2.27
CA LEU A 74 -0.94 2.48 -1.91
C LEU A 74 -1.70 1.26 -1.35
N GLY A 75 -2.76 1.48 -0.57
CA GLY A 75 -3.62 0.40 -0.09
C GLY A 75 -4.34 -0.34 -1.23
N ASN A 76 -4.81 0.39 -2.23
CA ASN A 76 -5.42 -0.20 -3.44
C ASN A 76 -4.38 -0.94 -4.29
N ASP A 77 -3.17 -0.39 -4.41
CA ASP A 77 -2.07 -1.03 -5.14
C ASP A 77 -1.62 -2.32 -4.47
N LEU A 78 -1.52 -2.32 -3.14
CA LEU A 78 -1.22 -3.52 -2.35
C LEU A 78 -2.28 -4.60 -2.56
N LYS A 79 -3.57 -4.22 -2.55
CA LYS A 79 -4.67 -5.15 -2.80
C LYS A 79 -4.60 -5.77 -4.20
N GLN A 80 -4.29 -4.97 -5.21
CA GLN A 80 -4.11 -5.45 -6.58
C GLN A 80 -2.88 -6.37 -6.70
N LEU A 81 -1.77 -6.00 -6.08
CA LEU A 81 -0.54 -6.81 -6.05
C LEU A 81 -0.79 -8.18 -5.43
N MET A 82 -1.51 -8.24 -4.30
CA MET A 82 -1.85 -9.51 -3.66
C MET A 82 -2.75 -10.39 -4.54
N ALA A 83 -3.71 -9.80 -5.25
CA ALA A 83 -4.54 -10.54 -6.21
C ALA A 83 -3.71 -11.10 -7.38
N GLU A 84 -2.71 -10.35 -7.87
CA GLU A 84 -1.78 -10.85 -8.88
C GLU A 84 -0.96 -12.04 -8.34
N VAL A 85 -0.41 -11.92 -7.13
CA VAL A 85 0.38 -13.00 -6.49
C VAL A 85 -0.44 -14.28 -6.37
N GLU A 86 -1.69 -14.17 -5.90
CA GLU A 86 -2.61 -15.30 -5.78
C GLU A 86 -2.85 -15.98 -7.14
N GLN A 87 -3.17 -15.18 -8.17
CA GLN A 87 -3.43 -15.70 -9.52
C GLN A 87 -2.21 -16.43 -10.09
N ARG A 88 -1.01 -15.86 -9.95
CA ARG A 88 0.25 -16.47 -10.43
C ARG A 88 0.52 -17.80 -9.75
N LEU A 89 0.26 -17.89 -8.43
CA LEU A 89 0.47 -19.12 -7.66
C LEU A 89 -0.52 -20.22 -8.10
N ILE A 90 -1.79 -19.85 -8.31
CA ILE A 90 -2.81 -20.77 -8.82
C ILE A 90 -2.40 -21.31 -10.20
N ASP A 91 -1.97 -20.44 -11.11
CA ASP A 91 -1.59 -20.83 -12.48
C ASP A 91 -0.35 -21.72 -12.49
N TYR A 92 0.62 -21.45 -11.60
CA TYR A 92 1.77 -22.33 -11.38
C TYR A 92 1.34 -23.74 -10.93
N HIS A 93 0.50 -23.85 -9.90
CA HIS A 93 0.02 -25.15 -9.42
C HIS A 93 -0.77 -25.91 -10.48
N LYS A 94 -1.61 -25.22 -11.26
CA LYS A 94 -2.31 -25.82 -12.42
C LYS A 94 -1.35 -26.36 -13.47
N SER A 95 -0.22 -25.68 -13.69
CA SER A 95 0.79 -26.08 -14.68
C SER A 95 1.65 -27.27 -14.23
N CYS A 96 1.90 -27.40 -12.92
CA CYS A 96 2.67 -28.52 -12.34
C CYS A 96 1.82 -29.77 -12.03
N SER A 97 0.50 -29.64 -11.92
CA SER A 97 -0.42 -30.75 -11.62
C SER A 97 -0.91 -31.51 -12.88
N LYS A 98 -0.30 -31.29 -14.04
CA LYS A 98 -0.51 -32.05 -15.28
C LYS A 98 0.72 -32.89 -15.59
#